data_AF-A0A178GYE1-F1
#
_entry.id   AF-A0A178GYE1-F1
#
_cell.length_a   1.000
_cell.length_b   1.000
_cell.length_c   1.000
_cell.angle_alpha   90.00
_cell.angle_beta   90.00
_cell.angle_gamma   90.00
#
_symmetry.space_group_name_H-M   'P 1'
#
loop_
_entity.id
_entity.type
_entity.pdbx_description
1 polymer ?
#
loop_
_entity_poly.entity_id
_entity_poly.type
_entity_poly.pdbx_seq_one_letter_code
_entity_poly.pdbx_strand_id
1 'polypeptide(L)'
;MFFFDESRFGTHSKLGHGWFKKGIRTQVKVKTGRENFYLYSAINPKNGKEISLFAPYVNTDCMNIFLEQMSKNLESREIFLIMDCASWHRSKGLKIPESITIIYLPPYSPELNPVERFWQYLKDNIIKNKIYDSIQLLEKTLCVLNKI
;
A
#
# COMPACT_ATOMS: atom_id res chain seq x y z
N MET A 1 -5.39 8.67 14.75
CA MET A 1 -5.44 9.25 13.41
C MET A 1 -4.57 8.42 12.49
N PHE A 2 -5.17 7.79 11.51
CA PHE A 2 -4.52 6.94 10.52
C PHE A 2 -4.77 7.51 9.14
N PHE A 3 -3.76 7.50 8.29
CA PHE A 3 -3.89 7.84 6.88
C PHE A 3 -3.90 6.55 6.10
N PHE A 4 -4.77 6.46 5.11
CA PHE A 4 -5.02 5.26 4.33
C PHE A 4 -4.85 5.54 2.84
N ASP A 5 -4.34 4.53 2.15
CA ASP A 5 -4.25 4.46 0.71
C ASP A 5 -4.07 3.00 0.27
N GLU A 6 -4.17 2.75 -1.03
CA GLU A 6 -3.90 1.46 -1.64
C GLU A 6 -2.83 1.54 -2.72
N SER A 7 -1.89 0.59 -2.71
CA SER A 7 -0.87 0.52 -3.75
C SER A 7 -0.81 -0.86 -4.39
N ARG A 8 -0.68 -0.86 -5.72
CA ARG A 8 -0.47 -2.07 -6.53
C ARG A 8 0.98 -2.54 -6.47
N PHE A 9 1.16 -3.84 -6.24
CA PHE A 9 2.44 -4.55 -6.29
C PHE A 9 2.32 -5.73 -7.25
N GLY A 10 3.37 -6.05 -8.00
CA GLY A 10 3.30 -7.13 -8.98
C GLY A 10 4.66 -7.58 -9.49
N THR A 11 4.64 -8.63 -10.32
CA THR A 11 5.85 -9.28 -10.84
C THR A 11 6.50 -8.53 -12.00
N HIS A 12 5.92 -7.41 -12.43
CA HIS A 12 6.54 -6.50 -13.38
C HIS A 12 7.74 -5.78 -12.73
N SER A 13 8.93 -6.03 -13.25
CA SER A 13 10.16 -5.39 -12.74
C SER A 13 10.12 -3.88 -12.98
N LYS A 14 10.42 -3.09 -11.94
CA LYS A 14 10.65 -1.65 -12.10
C LYS A 14 12.14 -1.37 -12.16
N LEU A 15 12.59 -0.81 -13.28
CA LEU A 15 13.95 -0.30 -13.39
C LEU A 15 14.08 0.99 -12.58
N GLY A 16 15.21 1.11 -11.88
CA GLY A 16 15.60 2.31 -11.18
C GLY A 16 17.03 2.71 -11.52
N HIS A 17 17.42 3.90 -11.06
CA HIS A 17 18.80 4.35 -11.17
C HIS A 17 19.76 3.36 -10.48
N GLY A 18 20.94 3.20 -11.07
CA GLY A 18 22.01 2.35 -10.59
C GLY A 18 23.36 2.83 -11.10
N TRP A 19 24.43 2.46 -10.41
CA TRP A 19 25.80 2.82 -10.77
C TRP A 19 26.41 1.70 -11.62
N PHE A 20 26.96 2.06 -12.78
CA PHE A 20 27.58 1.13 -13.71
C PHE A 20 28.96 1.63 -14.11
N LYS A 21 29.86 0.71 -14.45
CA LYS A 21 31.20 1.06 -14.94
C LYS A 21 31.09 1.82 -16.26
N LYS A 22 31.72 3.00 -16.32
CA LYS A 22 31.77 3.82 -17.54
C LYS A 22 32.41 3.03 -18.68
N GLY A 23 31.81 3.11 -19.88
CA GLY A 23 32.28 2.41 -21.08
C GLY A 23 31.81 0.96 -21.21
N ILE A 24 31.11 0.41 -20.22
CA ILE A 24 30.54 -0.95 -20.29
C ILE A 24 29.03 -0.86 -20.48
N ARG A 25 28.50 -1.50 -21.53
CA ARG A 25 27.04 -1.65 -21.71
C ARG A 25 26.53 -2.75 -20.77
N THR A 26 26.07 -2.36 -19.59
CA THR A 26 25.46 -3.31 -18.65
C THR A 26 24.07 -3.72 -19.11
N GLN A 27 23.80 -5.02 -19.09
CA GLN A 27 22.47 -5.58 -19.32
C GLN A 27 21.79 -5.80 -17.97
N VAL A 28 20.57 -5.29 -17.82
CA VAL A 28 19.74 -5.52 -16.62
C VAL A 28 18.62 -6.47 -17.01
N LYS A 29 18.47 -7.55 -16.26
CA LYS A 29 17.35 -8.48 -16.44
C LYS A 29 16.06 -7.77 -16.04
N VAL A 30 15.02 -7.92 -16.86
CA VAL A 30 13.68 -7.37 -16.62
C VAL A 30 12.68 -8.48 -16.86
N LYS A 31 11.67 -8.58 -15.99
CA LYS A 31 10.53 -9.48 -16.19
C LYS A 31 9.28 -8.66 -16.50
N THR A 32 8.65 -8.97 -17.63
CA THR A 32 7.33 -8.41 -18.00
C THR A 32 6.22 -9.26 -17.39
N GLY A 33 6.07 -9.21 -16.06
CA GLY A 33 4.98 -9.87 -15.35
C GLY A 33 3.65 -9.10 -15.45
N ARG A 34 2.52 -9.82 -15.39
CA ARG A 34 1.16 -9.23 -15.32
C ARG A 34 0.44 -9.53 -14.00
N GLU A 35 0.95 -10.49 -13.27
CA GLU A 35 0.48 -10.89 -11.95
C GLU A 35 0.73 -9.77 -10.92
N ASN A 36 -0.30 -9.45 -10.15
CA ASN A 36 -0.29 -8.37 -9.17
C ASN A 36 -1.33 -8.59 -8.07
N PHE A 37 -1.16 -7.85 -6.99
CA PHE A 37 -2.12 -7.68 -5.90
C PHE A 37 -2.06 -6.23 -5.42
N TYR A 38 -2.94 -5.90 -4.49
CA TYR A 38 -3.01 -4.59 -3.85
C TYR A 38 -2.69 -4.73 -2.37
N LEU A 39 -1.94 -3.78 -1.85
CA LEU A 39 -1.71 -3.63 -0.43
C LEU A 39 -2.52 -2.42 0.02
N TYR A 40 -3.48 -2.69 0.89
CA TYR A 40 -4.28 -1.70 1.60
C TYR A 40 -3.51 -1.38 2.88
N SER A 41 -3.17 -0.12 3.14
CA SER A 41 -2.42 0.23 4.34
C SER A 41 -2.96 1.48 5.00
N ALA A 42 -3.12 1.42 6.32
CA ALA A 42 -3.41 2.57 7.16
C ALA A 42 -2.26 2.80 8.16
N ILE A 43 -1.72 4.01 8.20
CA ILE A 43 -0.53 4.37 9.00
C ILE A 43 -0.83 5.57 9.88
N ASN A 44 -0.41 5.48 11.14
CA ASN A 44 -0.41 6.61 12.06
C ASN A 44 0.99 7.23 12.11
N PRO A 45 1.22 8.39 11.48
CA PRO A 45 2.55 9.00 11.39
C PRO A 45 3.11 9.45 12.75
N LYS A 46 2.27 9.61 13.79
CA LYS A 46 2.70 10.06 15.11
C LYS A 46 3.41 8.96 15.91
N ASN A 47 2.96 7.71 15.77
CA ASN A 47 3.47 6.59 16.57
C ASN A 47 3.98 5.42 15.73
N GLY A 48 3.95 5.51 14.40
CA GLY A 48 4.43 4.49 13.49
C GLY A 48 3.54 3.24 13.42
N LYS A 49 2.37 3.22 14.07
CA LYS A 49 1.45 2.07 13.97
C LYS A 49 0.93 1.93 12.55
N GLU A 50 0.95 0.72 12.04
CA GLU A 50 0.53 0.36 10.69
C GLU A 50 -0.41 -0.85 10.75
N ILE A 51 -1.41 -0.84 9.87
CA ILE A 51 -2.31 -1.97 9.62
C ILE A 51 -2.38 -2.13 8.11
N SER A 52 -2.08 -3.33 7.64
CA SER A 52 -2.09 -3.64 6.22
C SER A 52 -2.84 -4.92 5.89
N LEU A 53 -3.47 -4.93 4.72
CA LEU A 53 -4.19 -6.07 4.16
C LEU A 53 -3.77 -6.30 2.71
N PHE A 54 -3.39 -7.55 2.40
CA PHE A 54 -3.23 -7.99 1.02
C PHE A 54 -4.61 -8.26 0.42
N ALA A 55 -4.89 -7.63 -0.73
CA ALA A 55 -6.15 -7.75 -1.43
C ALA A 55 -5.93 -8.06 -2.92
N PRO A 56 -6.76 -8.91 -3.54
CA PRO A 56 -6.65 -9.22 -4.96
C PRO A 56 -7.13 -8.07 -5.87
N TYR A 57 -8.01 -7.21 -5.38
CA TYR A 57 -8.66 -6.14 -6.16
C TYR A 57 -8.75 -4.83 -5.37
N VAL A 58 -9.04 -3.76 -6.09
CA VAL A 58 -9.44 -2.47 -5.50
C VAL A 58 -10.93 -2.27 -5.70
N ASN A 59 -11.71 -2.50 -4.63
CA ASN A 59 -13.16 -2.38 -4.66
C ASN A 59 -13.76 -2.17 -3.26
N THR A 60 -15.08 -1.92 -3.23
CA THR A 60 -15.83 -1.68 -1.99
C THR A 60 -15.80 -2.89 -1.04
N ASP A 61 -15.79 -4.12 -1.57
CA ASP A 61 -15.82 -5.34 -0.75
C ASP A 61 -14.50 -5.53 0.02
N CYS A 62 -13.36 -5.35 -0.65
CA CYS A 62 -12.04 -5.39 -0.02
C CYS A 62 -11.90 -4.27 1.02
N MET A 63 -12.43 -3.08 0.72
CA MET A 63 -12.44 -1.96 1.66
C MET A 63 -13.27 -2.27 2.92
N ASN A 64 -14.43 -2.91 2.78
CA ASN A 64 -15.23 -3.33 3.94
C ASN A 64 -14.49 -4.33 4.83
N ILE A 65 -13.80 -5.30 4.23
CA ILE A 65 -12.96 -6.25 4.98
C ILE A 65 -11.84 -5.51 5.73
N PHE A 66 -11.20 -4.55 5.08
CA PHE A 66 -10.15 -3.74 5.69
C PHE A 66 -10.66 -2.94 6.90
N LEU A 67 -11.79 -2.25 6.76
CA LEU A 67 -12.40 -1.46 7.85
C LEU A 67 -12.78 -2.35 9.04
N GLU A 68 -13.35 -3.52 8.79
CA GLU A 68 -13.69 -4.48 9.84
C GLU A 68 -12.44 -4.96 10.59
N GLN A 69 -11.37 -5.31 9.88
CA GLN A 69 -10.10 -5.72 10.49
C GLN A 69 -9.46 -4.58 11.28
N MET A 70 -9.50 -3.35 10.75
CA MET A 70 -8.98 -2.17 11.43
C MET A 70 -9.71 -1.92 12.77
N SER A 71 -11.04 -2.00 12.76
CA SER A 71 -11.85 -1.85 13.97
C SER A 71 -11.57 -2.93 15.01
N LYS A 72 -11.32 -4.17 14.58
CA LYS A 72 -11.01 -5.29 15.49
C LYS A 72 -9.61 -5.18 16.09
N ASN A 73 -8.63 -4.77 15.29
CA ASN A 73 -7.21 -4.78 15.70
C ASN A 73 -6.82 -3.61 16.60
N LEU A 74 -7.48 -2.46 16.49
CA LEU A 74 -7.02 -1.26 17.18
C LEU A 74 -7.54 -1.11 18.61
N GLU A 75 -8.54 -1.88 19.05
CA GLU A 75 -9.23 -1.82 20.37
C GLU A 75 -9.57 -0.40 20.87
N SER A 76 -9.45 0.60 19.99
CA SER A 76 -9.59 2.02 20.29
C SER A 76 -11.07 2.37 20.21
N ARG A 77 -11.54 3.16 21.16
CA ARG A 77 -12.91 3.68 21.13
C ARG A 77 -13.18 4.59 19.92
N GLU A 78 -12.15 5.22 19.37
CA GLU A 78 -12.29 6.14 18.24
C GLU A 78 -11.06 6.10 17.32
N ILE A 79 -11.31 5.94 16.02
CA ILE A 79 -10.32 5.83 14.96
C ILE A 79 -10.68 6.84 13.88
N PHE A 80 -9.90 7.90 13.78
CA PHE A 80 -9.97 8.81 12.62
C PHE A 80 -9.16 8.22 11.47
N LEU A 81 -9.85 7.87 10.38
CA LEU A 81 -9.27 7.32 9.16
C LEU A 81 -9.34 8.39 8.05
N ILE A 82 -8.18 8.87 7.64
CA ILE A 82 -8.03 9.84 6.56
C ILE A 82 -7.73 9.13 5.26
N MET A 83 -8.48 9.41 4.21
CA MET A 83 -8.25 8.83 2.88
C MET A 83 -8.55 9.83 1.78
N ASP A 84 -8.13 9.50 0.57
CA ASP A 84 -8.43 10.30 -0.61
C ASP A 84 -9.92 10.17 -1.02
N CYS A 85 -10.24 10.79 -2.13
CA CYS A 85 -11.60 10.95 -2.63
C CYS A 85 -12.02 9.91 -3.67
N ALA A 86 -11.32 8.77 -3.80
CA ALA A 86 -11.60 7.74 -4.80
C ALA A 86 -13.05 7.23 -4.76
N SER A 87 -13.56 6.76 -5.90
CA SER A 87 -14.98 6.41 -6.05
C SER A 87 -15.42 5.29 -5.10
N TRP A 88 -14.56 4.30 -4.84
CA TRP A 88 -14.83 3.22 -3.89
C TRP A 88 -14.74 3.69 -2.43
N HIS A 89 -13.96 4.73 -2.10
CA HIS A 89 -13.93 5.35 -0.77
C HIS A 89 -15.22 6.10 -0.43
N ARG A 90 -16.02 6.48 -1.43
CA ARG A 90 -17.32 7.14 -1.23
C ARG A 90 -18.51 6.27 -1.63
N SER A 91 -18.27 4.97 -1.78
CA SER A 91 -19.32 4.04 -2.16
C SER A 91 -20.39 3.98 -1.07
N LYS A 92 -21.67 4.01 -1.47
CA LYS A 92 -22.80 3.78 -0.55
C LYS A 92 -22.81 2.36 0.04
N GLY A 93 -22.02 1.44 -0.53
CA GLY A 93 -21.84 0.08 -0.02
C GLY A 93 -20.82 -0.06 1.11
N LEU A 94 -20.20 1.04 1.56
CA LEU A 94 -19.27 1.00 2.67
C LEU A 94 -19.99 0.74 3.99
N LYS A 95 -19.50 -0.25 4.73
CA LYS A 95 -19.93 -0.63 6.06
C LYS A 95 -18.90 -0.10 7.06
N ILE A 96 -19.08 1.15 7.46
CA ILE A 96 -18.16 1.83 8.37
C ILE A 96 -18.48 1.38 9.80
N PRO A 97 -17.54 0.74 10.52
CA PRO A 97 -17.73 0.39 11.94
C PRO A 97 -17.92 1.65 12.80
N GLU A 98 -18.68 1.55 13.89
CA GLU A 98 -18.98 2.68 14.79
C GLU A 98 -17.73 3.33 15.41
N SER A 99 -16.65 2.56 15.54
CA SER A 99 -15.35 3.03 16.05
C SER A 99 -14.58 3.90 15.05
N ILE A 100 -14.98 3.92 13.77
CA ILE A 100 -14.23 4.58 12.69
C ILE A 100 -14.98 5.81 12.19
N THR A 101 -14.31 6.97 12.25
CA THR A 101 -14.74 8.20 11.58
C THR A 101 -13.85 8.45 10.37
N ILE A 102 -14.46 8.50 9.18
CA ILE A 102 -13.74 8.79 7.93
C ILE A 102 -13.65 10.31 7.72
N ILE A 103 -12.45 10.78 7.37
CA ILE A 103 -12.18 12.16 6.98
C ILE A 103 -11.56 12.13 5.58
N TYR A 104 -12.12 12.88 4.64
CA TYR A 104 -11.58 12.93 3.29
C TYR A 104 -10.55 14.06 3.15
N LEU A 105 -9.44 13.76 2.48
CA LEU A 105 -8.51 14.79 2.03
C LEU A 105 -9.15 15.66 0.94
N PRO A 106 -8.70 16.93 0.79
CA PRO A 106 -9.02 17.71 -0.38
C PRO A 106 -8.63 16.94 -1.67
N PRO A 107 -9.41 17.08 -2.75
CA PRO A 107 -9.10 16.43 -4.01
C PRO A 107 -7.68 16.76 -4.50
N TYR A 108 -7.02 15.78 -5.12
CA TYR A 108 -5.70 15.95 -5.75
C TYR A 108 -4.59 16.46 -4.80
N SER A 109 -4.65 16.11 -3.51
CA SER A 109 -3.65 16.51 -2.50
C SER A 109 -2.84 15.32 -1.96
N PRO A 110 -2.14 14.53 -2.81
CA PRO A 110 -1.36 13.38 -2.35
C PRO A 110 -0.22 13.75 -1.40
N GLU A 111 0.31 14.98 -1.47
CA GLU A 111 1.34 15.51 -0.58
C GLU A 111 0.90 15.58 0.89
N LEU A 112 -0.42 15.58 1.14
CA LEU A 112 -1.00 15.56 2.47
C LEU A 112 -1.15 14.14 3.03
N ASN A 113 -0.92 13.10 2.24
CA ASN A 113 -1.05 11.70 2.65
C ASN A 113 0.33 11.09 2.96
N PRO A 114 0.70 10.89 4.24
CA PRO A 114 1.97 10.27 4.63
C PRO A 114 2.17 8.85 4.07
N VAL A 115 1.09 8.14 3.73
CA VAL A 115 1.17 6.79 3.15
C VAL A 115 1.91 6.80 1.80
N GLU A 116 1.91 7.91 1.07
CA GLU A 116 2.69 8.03 -0.17
C GLU A 116 4.20 7.84 0.05
N ARG A 117 4.73 8.34 1.18
CA ARG A 117 6.13 8.11 1.56
C ARG A 117 6.40 6.66 1.92
N PHE A 118 5.44 6.02 2.58
CA PHE A 118 5.52 4.59 2.88
C PHE A 118 5.56 3.75 1.60
N TRP A 119 4.73 4.08 0.60
CA TRP A 119 4.77 3.43 -0.70
C TRP A 119 6.07 3.63 -1.45
N GLN A 120 6.62 4.86 -1.42
CA GLN A 120 7.93 5.12 -2.01
C GLN A 120 9.00 4.24 -1.36
N TYR A 121 9.03 4.19 -0.02
CA TYR A 121 9.96 3.35 0.73
C TYR A 121 9.83 1.86 0.34
N LEU A 122 8.62 1.31 0.32
CA LEU A 122 8.42 -0.09 -0.07
C LEU A 122 8.82 -0.34 -1.52
N LYS A 123 8.44 0.53 -2.45
CA LYS A 123 8.75 0.37 -3.88
C LYS A 123 10.25 0.46 -4.15
N ASP A 124 10.96 1.38 -3.49
CA ASP A 124 12.41 1.53 -3.64
C ASP A 124 13.17 0.34 -3.04
N ASN A 125 12.73 -0.19 -1.90
CA ASN A 125 13.43 -1.28 -1.22
C ASN A 125 13.04 -2.68 -1.73
N ILE A 126 11.84 -2.85 -2.27
CA ILE A 126 11.28 -4.17 -2.61
C ILE A 126 11.15 -4.37 -4.11
N ILE A 127 10.71 -3.36 -4.86
CA ILE A 127 10.36 -3.57 -6.28
C ILE A 127 11.49 -3.14 -7.20
N LYS A 128 12.14 -2.03 -6.88
CA LYS A 128 13.14 -1.41 -7.75
C LYS A 128 14.35 -2.32 -7.94
N ASN A 129 14.74 -2.54 -9.19
CA ASN A 129 15.87 -3.37 -9.59
C ASN A 129 15.83 -4.82 -9.05
N LYS A 130 14.65 -5.33 -8.67
CA LYS A 130 14.44 -6.71 -8.23
C LYS A 130 13.49 -7.45 -9.18
N ILE A 131 13.64 -8.77 -9.23
CA ILE A 131 12.81 -9.67 -10.05
C ILE A 131 12.17 -10.69 -9.13
N TYR A 132 10.87 -10.89 -9.31
CA TYR A 132 10.09 -11.86 -8.57
C TYR A 132 9.52 -12.91 -9.52
N ASP A 133 9.78 -14.18 -9.22
CA ASP A 133 9.30 -15.29 -10.05
C ASP A 133 7.81 -15.56 -9.87
N SER A 134 7.25 -15.25 -8.69
CA SER A 134 5.83 -15.40 -8.39
C SER A 134 5.32 -14.29 -7.46
N ILE A 135 3.99 -14.10 -7.41
CA ILE A 135 3.34 -13.22 -6.44
C ILE A 135 3.67 -13.64 -5.01
N GLN A 136 3.66 -14.94 -4.72
CA GLN A 136 3.84 -15.45 -3.35
C GLN A 136 5.21 -15.08 -2.78
N LEU A 137 6.25 -15.07 -3.62
CA LEU A 137 7.58 -14.62 -3.20
C LEU A 137 7.60 -13.12 -2.87
N LEU A 138 6.88 -12.32 -3.66
CA LEU A 138 6.75 -10.88 -3.43
C LEU A 138 5.96 -10.58 -2.14
N GLU A 139 4.82 -11.23 -1.93
CA GLU A 139 4.02 -11.13 -0.70
C GLU A 139 4.86 -11.50 0.54
N LYS A 140 5.58 -12.62 0.49
CA LYS A 140 6.47 -13.04 1.57
C LYS A 140 7.55 -12.01 1.87
N THR A 141 8.11 -11.37 0.83
CA THR A 141 9.14 -10.35 1.00
C THR A 141 8.59 -9.09 1.67
N LEU A 142 7.38 -8.67 1.32
CA LEU A 142 6.68 -7.55 1.97
C LEU A 142 6.39 -7.84 3.45
N CYS A 143 5.93 -9.06 3.77
CA CYS A 143 5.67 -9.46 5.15
C CYS A 143 6.90 -9.42 6.05
N VAL A 144 8.10 -9.71 5.52
CA VAL A 144 9.35 -9.67 6.31
C VAL A 144 9.78 -8.23 6.58
N LEU A 145 9.62 -7.33 5.61
CA LEU A 145 10.01 -5.93 5.74
C LEU A 145 9.08 -5.12 6.66
N ASN A 146 7.80 -5.49 6.76
CA ASN A 146 6.87 -4.84 7.70
C ASN A 146 7.04 -5.30 9.16
N LYS A 147 7.98 -6.22 9.46
CA LYS A 147 8.29 -6.69 10.82
C LYS A 147 9.59 -6.11 11.42
N ILE A 148 10.27 -5.23 10.67
CA ILE A 148 11.50 -4.54 11.09
C ILE A 148 11.13 -3.11 11.46
#